data_AF-A0A2M7YQP0-F1
#
_entry.id   AF-A0A2M7YQP0-F1
#
_cell.length_a   1.000
_cell.length_b   1.000
_cell.length_c   1.000
_cell.angle_alpha   90.00
_cell.angle_beta   90.00
_cell.angle_gamma   90.00
#
_symmetry.space_group_name_H-M   'P 1'
#
loop_
_entity.id
_entity.type
_entity.pdbx_description
1 polymer ?
#
loop_
_entity_poly.entity_id
_entity_poly.type
_entity_poly.pdbx_seq_one_letter_code
_entity_poly.pdbx_strand_id
1 'polypeptide(L)'
;MATSFLSGKSMALAADRARNRRSSRASLLLCAGLFLLALVVISQLGENGLVSWLRLRSQVSELSRDTDELETANADLEGRIDAVLNDPQTLERLARERHNMKGPGEEVLMILLPGQGRLDPEADRDEPAPQ
;
A
#
# COMPACT_ATOMS: atom_id res chain seq x y z
N MET A 1 66.70 3.82 58.78
CA MET A 1 67.35 3.57 57.47
C MET A 1 66.72 2.33 56.87
N ALA A 2 66.15 2.47 55.68
CA ALA A 2 65.27 1.50 55.04
C ALA A 2 65.98 0.78 53.90
N THR A 3 65.97 -0.55 53.93
CA THR A 3 66.13 -1.51 52.82
C THR A 3 65.57 -2.84 53.38
N SER A 4 64.78 -3.70 52.73
CA SER A 4 64.49 -3.95 51.32
C SER A 4 63.21 -4.79 51.23
N PHE A 5 62.06 -4.16 50.95
CA PHE A 5 60.81 -4.84 50.61
C PHE A 5 60.70 -5.01 49.08
N LEU A 6 61.49 -5.90 48.46
CA LEU A 6 61.45 -6.08 47.00
C LEU A 6 61.58 -7.54 46.50
N SER A 7 61.12 -8.52 47.28
CA SER A 7 61.14 -9.94 46.86
C SER A 7 59.76 -10.58 46.62
N GLY A 8 58.67 -9.80 46.66
CA GLY A 8 57.31 -10.35 46.49
C GLY A 8 56.61 -10.02 45.15
N LYS A 9 56.97 -8.91 44.51
CA LYS A 9 56.15 -8.33 43.42
C LYS A 9 56.49 -8.86 42.02
N SER A 10 57.62 -9.53 41.85
CA SER A 10 58.04 -10.13 40.57
C SER A 10 57.36 -11.47 40.26
N MET A 11 56.96 -12.26 41.28
CA MET A 11 56.24 -13.53 41.05
C MET A 11 54.74 -13.33 40.75
N ALA A 12 54.10 -12.32 41.37
CA ALA A 12 52.67 -12.07 41.16
C ALA A 12 52.34 -11.57 39.73
N LEU A 13 53.23 -10.79 39.11
CA LEU A 13 53.06 -10.25 37.75
C LEU A 13 53.27 -11.30 36.63
N ALA A 14 53.82 -12.47 36.95
CA ALA A 14 53.97 -13.59 36.02
C ALA A 14 52.75 -14.53 36.03
N ALA A 15 52.15 -14.76 37.20
CA ALA A 15 51.00 -15.64 37.38
C ALA A 15 49.71 -15.08 36.75
N ASP A 16 49.58 -13.75 36.69
CA ASP A 16 48.38 -13.08 36.17
C ASP A 16 48.28 -13.13 34.64
N ARG A 17 49.43 -13.08 33.93
CA ARG A 17 49.50 -13.22 32.47
C ARG A 17 49.08 -14.61 31.97
N ALA A 18 49.32 -15.66 32.75
CA ALA A 18 48.96 -17.03 32.39
C ALA A 18 47.45 -17.32 32.52
N ARG A 19 46.80 -16.69 33.51
CA ARG A 19 45.34 -16.78 33.72
C ARG A 19 44.59 -16.01 32.63
N ASN A 20 45.12 -14.84 32.26
CA ASN A 20 44.56 -13.97 31.24
C ASN A 20 44.55 -14.61 29.83
N ARG A 21 45.54 -15.45 29.46
CA ARG A 21 45.55 -16.13 28.14
C ARG A 21 44.44 -17.17 27.96
N ARG A 22 43.96 -17.79 29.05
CA ARG A 22 42.89 -18.80 29.01
C ARG A 22 41.51 -18.15 29.07
N SER A 23 41.34 -17.10 29.88
CA SER A 23 40.12 -16.29 29.91
C SER A 23 39.95 -15.46 28.63
N SER A 24 41.03 -14.95 28.03
CA SER A 24 40.97 -14.21 26.76
C SER A 24 40.49 -15.08 25.59
N ARG A 25 40.80 -16.39 25.61
CA ARG A 25 40.29 -17.32 24.60
C ARG A 25 38.82 -17.64 24.84
N ALA A 26 38.42 -17.84 26.09
CA ALA A 26 37.02 -18.05 26.45
C ALA A 26 36.16 -16.82 26.12
N SER A 27 36.64 -15.61 26.39
CA SER A 27 35.95 -14.37 26.02
C SER A 27 35.92 -14.16 24.51
N LEU A 28 37.00 -14.48 23.77
CA LEU A 28 36.98 -14.46 22.31
C LEU A 28 35.93 -15.42 21.74
N LEU A 29 35.85 -16.64 22.26
CA LEU A 29 34.86 -17.63 21.82
C LEU A 29 33.43 -17.17 22.13
N LEU A 30 33.22 -16.54 23.29
CA LEU A 30 31.92 -16.03 23.69
C LEU A 30 31.49 -14.82 22.84
N CYS A 31 32.41 -13.90 22.55
CA CYS A 31 32.19 -12.80 21.60
C CYS A 31 31.95 -13.31 20.18
N ALA A 32 32.70 -14.31 19.71
CA ALA A 32 32.50 -14.92 18.40
C ALA A 32 31.15 -15.61 18.30
N GLY A 33 30.72 -16.31 19.36
CA GLY A 33 29.40 -16.93 19.44
C GLY A 33 28.27 -15.89 19.42
N LEU A 34 28.39 -14.81 20.19
CA LEU A 34 27.43 -13.70 20.17
C LEU A 34 27.39 -13.01 18.80
N PHE A 35 28.54 -12.82 18.17
CA PHE A 35 28.63 -12.22 16.84
C PHE A 35 27.95 -13.09 15.78
N LEU A 36 28.20 -14.39 15.79
CA LEU A 36 27.51 -15.34 14.90
C LEU A 36 26.00 -15.36 15.15
N LEU A 37 25.57 -15.35 16.42
CA LEU A 37 24.15 -15.28 16.78
C LEU A 37 23.52 -13.98 16.24
N ALA A 38 24.20 -12.84 16.40
CA ALA A 38 23.74 -11.56 15.88
C ALA A 38 23.60 -11.58 14.35
N LEU A 39 24.56 -12.19 13.63
CA LEU A 39 24.46 -12.35 12.18
C LEU A 39 23.27 -13.21 11.77
N VAL A 40 22.99 -14.31 12.50
CA VAL A 40 21.81 -15.15 12.22
C VAL A 40 20.52 -14.37 12.44
N VAL A 41 20.41 -13.63 13.55
CA VAL A 41 19.25 -12.80 13.86
C VAL A 41 19.07 -11.71 12.81
N ILE A 42 20.12 -10.95 12.48
CA ILE A 42 20.08 -9.88 11.46
C ILE A 42 19.77 -10.45 10.08
N SER A 43 20.29 -11.64 9.74
CA SER A 43 19.97 -12.31 8.46
C SER A 43 18.52 -12.76 8.38
N GLN A 44 17.90 -13.12 9.49
CA GLN A 44 16.50 -13.55 9.54
C GLN A 44 15.52 -12.37 9.61
N LEU A 45 15.94 -11.24 10.21
CA LEU A 45 15.14 -10.02 10.38
C LEU A 45 15.43 -8.92 9.35
N GLY A 46 16.49 -9.05 8.55
CA GLY A 46 16.87 -8.10 7.51
C GLY A 46 15.93 -8.13 6.31
N GLU A 47 16.06 -7.13 5.43
CA GLU A 47 15.22 -6.93 4.23
C GLU A 47 15.13 -8.17 3.32
N ASN A 48 16.12 -9.08 3.40
CA ASN A 48 16.20 -10.34 2.63
C ASN A 48 16.00 -11.62 3.47
N GLY A 49 15.38 -11.54 4.66
CA GLY A 49 15.14 -12.70 5.51
C GLY A 49 14.06 -13.65 4.99
N LEU A 50 14.05 -14.90 5.45
CA LEU A 50 13.02 -15.90 5.11
C LEU A 50 11.57 -15.41 5.32
N VAL A 51 11.36 -14.52 6.29
CA VAL A 51 10.07 -13.89 6.58
C VAL A 51 9.66 -12.90 5.50
N SER A 52 10.60 -12.13 4.93
CA SER A 52 10.29 -11.21 3.83
C SER A 52 9.96 -11.99 2.56
N TRP A 53 10.62 -13.11 2.29
CA TRP A 53 10.28 -13.99 1.16
C TRP A 53 8.86 -14.56 1.25
N LEU A 54 8.41 -14.99 2.44
CA LEU A 54 7.03 -15.45 2.64
C LEU A 54 6.00 -14.33 2.43
N ARG A 55 6.27 -13.14 2.98
CA ARG A 55 5.41 -11.95 2.79
C ARG A 55 5.39 -11.47 1.33
N LEU A 56 6.51 -11.59 0.62
CA LEU A 56 6.59 -11.19 -0.78
C LEU A 56 5.78 -12.16 -1.65
N ARG A 57 5.81 -13.46 -1.32
CA ARG A 57 4.98 -14.46 -2.01
C ARG A 57 3.48 -14.24 -1.80
N SER A 58 3.05 -13.85 -0.60
CA SER A 58 1.64 -13.52 -0.36
C SER A 58 1.23 -12.25 -1.10
N GLN A 59 2.06 -11.21 -1.09
CA GLN A 59 1.81 -9.96 -1.82
C GLN A 59 1.72 -10.18 -3.33
N VAL A 60 2.60 -11.02 -3.91
CA VAL A 60 2.51 -11.36 -5.34
C VAL A 60 1.20 -12.07 -5.66
N SER A 61 0.77 -13.02 -4.81
CA SER A 61 -0.50 -13.73 -5.03
C SER A 61 -1.73 -12.83 -4.88
N GLU A 62 -1.69 -11.86 -3.98
CA GLU A 62 -2.78 -10.91 -3.74
C GLU A 62 -2.85 -9.93 -4.91
N LEU A 63 -1.71 -9.35 -5.31
CA LEU A 63 -1.63 -8.41 -6.43
C LEU A 63 -2.01 -9.05 -7.77
N SER A 64 -1.69 -10.34 -7.98
CA SER A 64 -2.15 -11.08 -9.16
C SER A 64 -3.67 -11.25 -9.18
N ARG A 65 -4.29 -11.53 -8.03
CA ARG A 65 -5.76 -11.64 -7.95
C ARG A 65 -6.43 -10.30 -8.22
N ASP A 66 -5.90 -9.22 -7.66
CA ASP A 66 -6.42 -7.88 -7.89
C ASP A 66 -6.33 -7.51 -9.37
N THR A 67 -5.24 -7.90 -10.05
CA THR A 67 -5.07 -7.67 -11.49
C THR A 67 -6.10 -8.46 -12.31
N ASP A 68 -6.30 -9.75 -12.00
CA ASP A 68 -7.28 -10.59 -12.69
C ASP A 68 -8.72 -10.07 -12.51
N GLU A 69 -9.06 -9.61 -11.30
CA GLU A 69 -10.36 -9.00 -11.01
C GLU A 69 -10.56 -7.70 -11.80
N LEU A 70 -9.54 -6.83 -11.84
CA LEU A 70 -9.59 -5.59 -12.59
C LEU A 70 -9.69 -5.82 -14.10
N GLU A 71 -8.95 -6.77 -14.66
CA GLU A 71 -9.03 -7.12 -16.08
C GLU A 71 -10.43 -7.65 -16.44
N THR A 72 -10.99 -8.52 -15.59
CA THR A 72 -12.35 -9.04 -15.79
C THR A 72 -13.39 -7.92 -15.75
N ALA A 73 -13.29 -7.01 -14.78
CA ALA A 73 -14.18 -5.87 -14.67
C ALA A 73 -14.05 -4.91 -15.86
N ASN A 74 -12.82 -4.69 -16.35
CA ASN A 74 -12.59 -3.84 -17.50
C ASN A 74 -13.20 -4.44 -18.78
N ALA A 75 -13.02 -5.75 -19.00
CA ALA A 75 -13.62 -6.44 -20.13
C ALA A 75 -15.16 -6.40 -20.12
N ASP A 76 -15.80 -6.52 -18.94
CA ASP A 76 -17.25 -6.35 -18.81
C ASP A 76 -17.69 -4.92 -19.16
N LEU A 77 -16.98 -3.92 -18.65
CA LEU A 77 -17.28 -2.51 -18.92
C LEU A 77 -17.11 -2.16 -20.39
N GLU A 78 -16.04 -2.63 -21.04
CA GLU A 78 -15.83 -2.47 -22.48
C GLU A 78 -16.97 -3.12 -23.29
N GLY A 79 -17.38 -4.34 -22.93
CA GLY A 79 -18.53 -5.00 -23.58
C GLY A 79 -19.84 -4.22 -23.41
N ARG A 80 -20.05 -3.59 -22.26
CA ARG A 80 -21.23 -2.73 -22.01
C ARG A 80 -21.17 -1.44 -22.82
N ILE A 81 -19.99 -0.83 -22.94
CA ILE A 81 -19.78 0.36 -23.78
C ILE A 81 -20.07 0.00 -25.24
N ASP A 82 -19.53 -1.11 -25.74
CA ASP A 82 -19.77 -1.57 -27.11
C ASP A 82 -21.25 -1.86 -27.37
N ALA A 83 -21.95 -2.47 -26.42
CA ALA A 83 -23.40 -2.70 -26.54
C ALA A 83 -24.19 -1.39 -26.63
N VAL A 84 -23.79 -0.37 -25.86
CA VAL A 84 -24.44 0.95 -25.86
C VAL A 84 -24.11 1.75 -27.12
N LEU A 85 -22.87 1.69 -27.61
CA LEU A 85 -22.43 2.41 -28.81
C LEU A 85 -23.04 1.82 -30.08
N ASN A 86 -23.20 0.50 -30.16
CA ASN A 86 -23.72 -0.17 -31.34
C ASN A 86 -25.25 -0.28 -31.37
N ASP A 87 -25.94 -0.08 -30.24
CA ASP A 87 -27.39 -0.05 -30.16
C ASP A 87 -27.92 1.27 -29.56
N PRO A 88 -28.19 2.28 -30.42
CA PRO A 88 -28.72 3.57 -29.97
C PRO A 88 -30.10 3.46 -29.30
N GLN A 89 -30.88 2.39 -29.53
CA GLN A 89 -32.15 2.19 -28.81
C GLN A 89 -31.91 1.76 -27.36
N THR A 90 -30.86 0.98 -27.11
CA THR A 90 -30.44 0.61 -25.74
C THR A 90 -29.93 1.83 -24.98
N LEU A 91 -29.20 2.73 -25.64
CA LEU A 91 -28.79 4.02 -25.06
C LEU A 91 -30.01 4.88 -24.72
N GLU A 92 -30.96 5.04 -25.64
CA GLU A 92 -32.18 5.82 -25.43
C GLU A 92 -33.02 5.28 -24.26
N ARG A 93 -33.18 3.96 -24.16
CA ARG A 93 -33.90 3.34 -23.04
C ARG A 93 -33.24 3.65 -21.69
N LEU A 94 -31.92 3.50 -21.60
CA LEU A 94 -31.17 3.76 -20.37
C LEU A 94 -31.24 5.24 -19.95
N ALA A 95 -31.18 6.12 -20.94
CA ALA A 95 -31.39 7.56 -20.81
C ALA A 95 -32.76 7.90 -20.20
N ARG A 96 -33.84 7.28 -20.70
CA ARG A 96 -35.19 7.48 -20.17
C ARG A 96 -35.33 6.94 -18.75
N GLU A 97 -34.80 5.76 -18.47
CA GLU A 97 -34.89 5.12 -17.15
C GLU A 97 -34.10 5.86 -16.06
N ARG A 98 -32.87 6.30 -16.35
CA ARG A 98 -31.97 6.89 -15.35
C ARG A 98 -32.10 8.39 -15.21
N HIS A 99 -32.48 9.09 -16.29
CA HIS A 99 -32.39 10.54 -16.36
C HIS A 99 -33.71 11.24 -16.68
N ASN A 100 -34.85 10.51 -16.74
CA ASN A 100 -36.17 11.07 -17.10
C ASN A 100 -36.14 11.94 -18.38
N MET A 101 -35.28 11.59 -19.34
CA MET A 101 -35.16 12.34 -20.58
C MET A 101 -36.36 12.09 -21.49
N LYS A 102 -36.83 13.14 -22.17
CA LYS A 102 -37.97 13.07 -23.10
C LYS A 102 -37.53 12.59 -24.49
N GLY A 103 -38.36 11.80 -25.15
CA GLY A 103 -38.16 11.39 -26.53
C GLY A 103 -38.39 12.51 -27.55
N PRO A 104 -37.97 12.32 -28.81
CA PRO A 104 -38.32 13.22 -29.91
C PRO A 104 -39.85 13.31 -30.05
N GLY A 105 -40.41 14.52 -29.92
CA GLY A 105 -41.86 14.75 -30.02
C GLY A 105 -42.67 14.57 -28.72
N GLU A 106 -42.04 14.22 -27.60
CA GLU A 106 -42.70 14.15 -26.28
C GLU A 106 -42.67 15.53 -25.58
N GLU A 107 -43.77 15.90 -24.90
CA GLU A 107 -43.89 17.12 -24.08
C GLU A 107 -43.77 16.80 -22.58
N VAL A 108 -43.01 17.60 -21.84
CA VAL A 108 -42.82 17.42 -20.39
C VAL A 108 -43.91 18.18 -19.65
N LEU A 109 -44.78 17.45 -18.95
CA LEU A 109 -45.80 18.05 -18.11
C LEU A 109 -45.23 18.32 -16.71
N MET A 110 -44.85 19.56 -16.43
CA MET A 110 -44.43 19.97 -15.08
C MET A 110 -45.67 20.37 -14.28
N ILE A 111 -46.02 19.58 -13.27
CA ILE A 111 -47.14 19.88 -12.38
C ILE A 111 -46.67 20.95 -11.38
N LEU A 112 -47.13 22.19 -11.57
CA LEU A 112 -46.90 23.28 -10.63
C LEU A 112 -47.96 23.23 -9.53
N LEU A 113 -47.49 23.29 -8.28
CA LEU A 113 -48.33 23.35 -7.10
C LEU A 113 -49.01 24.75 -7.08
N PRO A 114 -50.30 24.83 -6.70
CA PRO A 114 -51.03 26.10 -6.71
C PRO A 114 -50.34 27.11 -5.78
N GLY A 115 -49.83 28.21 -6.39
CA GLY A 115 -49.02 29.23 -5.72
C GLY A 115 -47.70 29.56 -6.43
N GLN A 116 -47.26 28.76 -7.40
CA GLN A 116 -46.02 28.94 -8.19
C GLN A 116 -46.28 29.49 -9.61
N GLY A 117 -47.47 30.05 -9.86
CA GLY A 117 -47.95 30.37 -11.20
C GLY A 117 -47.55 31.76 -11.68
N ARG A 118 -46.33 31.89 -12.21
CA ARG A 118 -46.02 32.71 -13.40
C ARG A 118 -44.61 32.37 -13.90
N LEU A 119 -44.49 31.29 -14.66
CA LEU A 119 -43.35 31.09 -15.55
C LEU A 119 -43.68 31.85 -16.82
N ASP A 120 -43.04 33.01 -16.99
CA ASP A 120 -43.14 33.81 -18.21
C ASP A 120 -42.37 33.07 -19.31
N PRO A 121 -43.03 32.54 -20.35
CA PRO A 121 -42.38 31.70 -21.38
C PRO A 121 -41.39 32.46 -22.27
N GLU A 122 -41.27 33.78 -22.09
CA GLU A 122 -40.57 34.69 -22.99
C GLU A 122 -39.21 35.16 -22.43
N ALA A 123 -38.86 34.84 -21.19
CA ALA A 123 -37.64 35.37 -20.55
C ALA A 123 -36.34 34.66 -20.99
N ASP A 124 -36.43 33.52 -21.67
CA ASP A 124 -35.28 32.64 -21.98
C ASP A 124 -34.88 32.64 -23.47
N ARG A 125 -35.47 33.52 -24.29
CA ARG A 125 -35.15 33.61 -25.73
C ARG A 125 -34.11 34.68 -26.08
N ASP A 126 -33.75 35.55 -25.13
CA ASP A 126 -32.90 36.71 -25.38
C ASP A 126 -31.54 36.66 -24.65
N GLU A 127 -31.10 35.53 -24.10
CA GLU A 127 -29.75 35.44 -23.53
C GLU A 127 -28.71 35.28 -24.67
N PRO A 128 -27.87 36.29 -24.95
CA PRO A 128 -26.83 36.14 -25.95
C PRO A 128 -25.79 35.14 -25.44
N ALA A 129 -25.37 34.23 -26.32
CA ALA A 129 -24.33 33.26 -26.01
C ALA A 129 -23.09 33.95 -25.41
N PRO A 130 -22.47 33.40 -24.36
CA PRO A 130 -21.24 33.94 -23.82
C PRO A 130 -20.16 33.89 -24.92
N GLN A 131 -19.53 35.05 -25.15
CA GLN A 131 -18.38 35.20 -26.06
C GLN A 131 -17.14 34.50 -25.50
#